data_AF-A0AAV1YWZ4-F1
#
_entry.id   AF-A0AAV1YWZ4-F1
#
_cell.length_a   1.000
_cell.length_b   1.000
_cell.length_c   1.000
_cell.angle_alpha   90.00
_cell.angle_beta   90.00
_cell.angle_gamma   90.00
#
_symmetry.space_group_name_H-M   'P 1'
#
loop_
_entity.id
_entity.type
_entity.pdbx_description
1 polymer ?
#
loop_
_entity_poly.entity_id
_entity_poly.type
_entity_poly.pdbx_seq_one_letter_code
_entity_poly.pdbx_strand_id
1 'polypeptide(L)'
;MLLPKCMNVQMATMIILENLQFFDKENVVYKFLKDVQNLAFVNKKEAVLEYILCGIRNNFSNLSNKLKSFSFVKKLRKHATIDPLFEAYGAYVDYMMQLHTDEVFSNCEMQVSQASQISLEGVITKFKSLIRIPGEWDIFVLKLVEMLESSGKIEEVQEVLCDYAKCNSCHLNGHIYLCEYLRKHDLDSEIMLDHLKIIAELCPSDERVLLLIEKWNGYDDEFHKCLKLIFMFLDYPSNGKNIKAWKILSNLLDLAEPKITKEELIKNYWNSRSSSWHWIYFIPSQVCNLTQKDFFLASIKSSVLSYFDEDHQYIKEIQWKFPECQIPS
;
A
#
# COMPACT_ATOMS: atom_id res chain seq x y z
N MET A 1 28.66 20.06 3.14
CA MET A 1 27.30 19.51 3.36
C MET A 1 27.23 18.23 2.55
N LEU A 2 27.21 17.08 3.25
CA LEU A 2 27.42 15.75 2.69
C LEU A 2 26.13 15.26 2.02
N LEU A 3 26.18 15.02 0.72
CA LEU A 3 25.14 14.29 -0.01
C LEU A 3 25.10 12.82 0.48
N PRO A 4 23.92 12.20 0.65
CA PRO A 4 23.86 10.79 0.99
C PRO A 4 24.34 9.94 -0.19
N LYS A 5 25.38 9.14 0.07
CA LYS A 5 25.81 8.04 -0.79
C LYS A 5 24.78 6.91 -0.76
N CYS A 6 23.70 7.06 -1.54
CA CYS A 6 22.82 5.95 -1.92
C CYS A 6 22.46 6.05 -3.41
N MET A 7 23.47 6.17 -4.28
CA MET A 7 23.34 5.67 -5.66
C MET A 7 23.90 4.25 -5.66
N ASN A 8 23.10 3.31 -5.15
CA ASN A 8 23.26 1.94 -5.60
C ASN A 8 22.74 1.92 -7.03
N VAL A 9 23.65 1.71 -7.96
CA VAL A 9 23.37 1.36 -9.34
C VAL A 9 22.32 0.25 -9.32
N GLN A 10 21.09 0.56 -9.73
CA GLN A 10 20.10 -0.46 -10.03
C GLN A 10 20.70 -1.30 -11.15
N MET A 11 21.30 -2.44 -10.77
CA MET A 11 21.57 -3.54 -11.67
C MET A 11 20.27 -3.82 -12.41
N ALA A 12 20.34 -3.82 -13.74
CA ALA A 12 19.22 -4.12 -14.61
C ALA A 12 18.54 -5.40 -14.13
N THR A 13 17.39 -5.25 -13.48
CA THR A 13 16.45 -6.34 -13.20
C THR A 13 16.17 -6.98 -14.55
N MET A 14 16.53 -8.24 -14.74
CA MET A 14 16.28 -8.93 -16.00
C MET A 14 14.76 -8.95 -16.25
N ILE A 15 14.31 -8.12 -17.18
CA ILE A 15 12.96 -8.15 -17.75
C ILE A 15 13.06 -9.01 -19.02
N ILE A 16 13.51 -10.28 -18.90
CA ILE A 16 13.67 -11.11 -20.08
C ILE A 16 12.33 -11.70 -20.50
N LEU A 17 11.53 -12.20 -19.56
CA LEU A 17 10.28 -12.90 -19.90
C LEU A 17 9.05 -11.98 -19.95
N GLU A 18 9.04 -10.84 -19.25
CA GLU A 18 7.85 -9.97 -19.20
C GLU A 18 7.55 -9.27 -20.54
N ASN A 19 8.56 -9.04 -21.38
CA ASN A 19 8.43 -8.36 -22.67
C ASN A 19 8.20 -9.32 -23.85
N LEU A 20 8.18 -10.63 -23.62
CA LEU A 20 8.08 -11.62 -24.69
C LEU A 20 6.64 -12.12 -24.83
N GLN A 21 5.98 -11.72 -25.92
CA GLN A 21 4.71 -12.29 -26.34
C GLN A 21 4.95 -13.69 -26.94
N PHE A 22 4.91 -14.72 -26.10
CA PHE A 22 5.06 -16.09 -26.59
C PHE A 22 3.71 -16.63 -27.07
N PHE A 23 3.66 -17.18 -28.29
CA PHE A 23 2.46 -17.82 -28.85
C PHE A 23 2.49 -19.36 -28.75
N ASP A 24 3.61 -19.97 -28.36
CA ASP A 24 3.70 -21.41 -28.02
C ASP A 24 4.70 -21.61 -26.86
N LYS A 25 4.15 -21.87 -25.67
CA LYS A 25 4.44 -20.99 -24.52
C LYS A 25 5.33 -21.56 -23.41
N GLU A 26 5.24 -22.85 -23.09
CA GLU A 26 5.85 -23.36 -21.84
C GLU A 26 7.21 -24.05 -22.03
N ASN A 27 7.32 -24.99 -22.98
CA ASN A 27 8.54 -25.77 -23.19
C ASN A 27 9.71 -24.93 -23.72
N VAL A 28 9.40 -23.91 -24.53
CA VAL A 28 10.39 -22.96 -25.05
C VAL A 28 10.96 -22.12 -23.92
N VAL A 29 10.09 -21.53 -23.08
CA VAL A 29 10.50 -20.73 -21.91
C VAL A 29 11.30 -21.58 -20.93
N TYR A 30 10.85 -22.79 -20.64
CA TYR A 30 11.57 -23.73 -19.78
C TYR A 30 12.97 -24.08 -20.33
N LYS A 31 13.09 -24.38 -21.63
CA LYS A 31 14.37 -24.71 -22.26
C LYS A 31 15.31 -23.50 -22.24
N PHE A 32 14.81 -22.33 -22.64
CA PHE A 32 15.56 -21.08 -22.61
C PHE A 32 16.15 -20.79 -21.22
N LEU A 33 15.33 -20.87 -20.17
CA LEU A 33 15.80 -20.61 -18.81
C LEU A 33 16.78 -21.67 -18.31
N LYS A 34 16.62 -22.93 -18.72
CA LYS A 34 17.58 -23.99 -18.41
C LYS A 34 18.95 -23.70 -19.02
N ASP A 35 18.98 -23.14 -20.22
CA ASP A 35 20.23 -22.75 -20.91
C ASP A 35 20.85 -21.51 -20.25
N VAL A 36 20.03 -20.50 -19.94
CA VAL A 36 20.43 -19.26 -19.23
C VAL A 36 21.07 -19.56 -17.86
N GLN A 37 20.60 -20.57 -17.12
CA GLN A 37 21.19 -20.97 -15.83
C GLN A 37 22.62 -21.50 -15.91
N ASN A 38 23.08 -21.88 -17.10
CA ASN A 38 24.45 -22.34 -17.31
C ASN A 38 25.42 -21.17 -17.53
N LEU A 39 24.91 -19.95 -17.76
CA LEU A 39 25.74 -18.76 -17.91
C LEU A 39 26.35 -18.37 -16.56
N ALA A 40 27.63 -17.99 -16.58
CA ALA A 40 28.41 -17.73 -15.36
C ALA A 40 27.99 -16.45 -14.63
N PHE A 41 27.49 -15.46 -15.36
CA PHE A 41 27.17 -14.11 -14.90
C PHE A 41 25.68 -13.90 -14.59
N VAL A 42 24.85 -14.92 -14.78
CA VAL A 42 23.41 -14.81 -14.52
C VAL A 42 23.11 -15.08 -13.05
N ASN A 43 22.27 -14.23 -12.45
CA ASN A 43 21.66 -14.51 -11.17
C ASN A 43 20.65 -15.66 -11.30
N LYS A 44 21.10 -16.86 -10.91
CA LYS A 44 20.29 -18.09 -11.03
C LYS A 44 19.03 -18.06 -10.18
N LYS A 45 19.03 -17.31 -9.07
CA LYS A 45 17.86 -17.13 -8.21
C LYS A 45 16.79 -16.34 -8.94
N GLU A 46 17.14 -15.16 -9.46
CA GLU A 46 16.21 -14.31 -10.23
C GLU A 46 15.66 -15.04 -11.45
N ALA A 47 16.51 -15.75 -12.21
CA ALA A 47 16.06 -16.50 -13.38
C ALA A 47 15.03 -17.60 -13.06
N VAL A 48 15.14 -18.27 -11.90
CA VAL A 48 14.11 -19.24 -11.47
C VAL A 48 12.84 -18.52 -11.02
N LEU A 49 12.95 -17.40 -10.30
CA LEU A 49 11.78 -16.63 -9.87
C LEU A 49 11.01 -16.08 -11.06
N GLU A 50 11.69 -15.56 -12.09
CA GLU A 50 11.06 -15.17 -13.35
C GLU A 50 10.32 -16.32 -14.02
N TYR A 51 10.90 -17.54 -14.01
CA TYR A 51 10.22 -18.73 -14.54
C TYR A 51 8.91 -19.01 -13.80
N ILE A 52 8.94 -18.92 -12.46
CA ILE A 52 7.76 -19.14 -11.62
C ILE A 52 6.70 -18.10 -11.94
N LEU A 53 7.04 -16.82 -11.93
CA LEU A 53 6.11 -15.72 -12.18
C LEU A 53 5.51 -15.80 -13.59
N CYS A 54 6.34 -16.07 -14.60
CA CYS A 54 5.89 -16.28 -15.97
C CYS A 54 4.95 -17.49 -16.06
N GLY A 55 5.28 -18.58 -15.36
CA GLY A 55 4.46 -19.79 -15.32
C GLY A 55 3.12 -19.60 -14.64
N ILE A 56 3.07 -18.87 -13.52
CA ILE A 56 1.80 -18.51 -12.84
C ILE A 56 0.95 -17.65 -13.77
N ARG A 57 1.52 -16.58 -14.37
CA ARG A 57 0.79 -15.67 -15.26
C ARG A 57 0.21 -16.36 -16.50
N ASN A 58 0.91 -17.36 -17.03
CA ASN A 58 0.54 -18.05 -18.26
C ASN A 58 -0.06 -19.45 -18.03
N ASN A 59 -0.39 -19.82 -16.78
CA ASN A 59 -0.95 -21.12 -16.42
C ASN A 59 -0.14 -22.32 -16.95
N PHE A 60 1.18 -22.30 -16.76
CA PHE A 60 2.05 -23.40 -17.17
C PHE A 60 1.68 -24.70 -16.43
N SER A 61 1.50 -25.76 -17.20
CA SER A 61 1.27 -27.10 -16.67
C SER A 61 2.52 -27.63 -15.97
N ASN A 62 2.42 -28.51 -14.97
CA ASN A 62 3.59 -29.18 -14.36
C ASN A 62 4.72 -28.24 -13.85
N LEU A 63 4.41 -26.97 -13.56
CA LEU A 63 5.40 -25.96 -13.18
C LEU A 63 6.27 -26.42 -12.00
N SER A 64 5.64 -27.00 -10.97
CA SER A 64 6.32 -27.61 -9.81
C SER A 64 7.33 -28.70 -10.18
N ASN A 65 6.95 -29.62 -11.08
CA ASN A 65 7.83 -30.70 -11.52
C ASN A 65 9.03 -30.17 -12.31
N LYS A 66 8.80 -29.17 -13.18
CA LYS A 66 9.88 -28.50 -13.90
C LYS A 66 10.80 -27.72 -12.98
N LEU A 67 10.27 -27.07 -11.92
CA LEU A 67 11.08 -26.38 -10.92
C LEU A 67 12.09 -27.31 -10.23
N LYS A 68 11.66 -28.52 -9.86
CA LYS A 68 12.52 -29.56 -9.25
C LYS A 68 13.71 -29.97 -10.14
N SER A 69 13.63 -29.73 -11.45
CA SER A 69 14.66 -30.15 -12.40
C SER A 69 15.85 -29.20 -12.50
N PHE A 70 15.68 -27.91 -12.17
CA PHE A 70 16.72 -26.89 -12.30
C PHE A 70 17.94 -27.19 -11.42
N SER A 71 19.14 -26.98 -11.97
CA SER A 71 20.40 -27.35 -11.32
C SER A 71 20.63 -26.53 -10.04
N PHE A 72 20.27 -25.26 -10.05
CA PHE A 72 20.29 -24.36 -8.90
C PHE A 72 19.36 -24.85 -7.76
N VAL A 73 18.12 -25.19 -8.08
CA VAL A 73 17.13 -25.72 -7.11
C VAL A 73 17.62 -27.04 -6.49
N LYS A 74 18.22 -27.92 -7.30
CA LYS A 74 18.85 -29.15 -6.80
C LYS A 74 20.01 -28.89 -5.83
N LYS A 75 20.81 -27.85 -6.07
CA LYS A 75 21.91 -27.45 -5.17
C LYS A 75 21.38 -26.87 -3.85
N LEU A 76 20.41 -25.97 -3.90
CA LEU A 76 19.78 -25.39 -2.69
C LEU A 76 19.25 -26.48 -1.74
N ARG A 77 18.52 -27.48 -2.28
CA ARG A 77 18.00 -28.59 -1.48
C ARG A 77 19.10 -29.46 -0.85
N LYS A 78 20.23 -29.63 -1.53
CA LYS A 78 21.36 -30.45 -1.02
C LYS A 78 22.10 -29.76 0.13
N HIS A 79 22.12 -28.44 0.17
CA HIS A 79 22.82 -27.68 1.20
C HIS A 79 21.93 -27.33 2.41
N ALA A 80 20.71 -27.86 2.49
CA ALA A 80 19.71 -27.62 3.56
C ALA A 80 19.38 -26.15 3.87
N THR A 81 19.96 -25.21 3.13
CA THR A 81 19.65 -23.78 3.12
C THR A 81 18.59 -23.57 2.05
N ILE A 82 17.36 -24.00 2.36
CA ILE A 82 16.26 -23.71 1.46
C ILE A 82 15.82 -22.28 1.73
N ASP A 83 15.94 -21.46 0.70
CA ASP A 83 15.53 -20.07 0.70
C ASP A 83 14.00 -20.01 0.86
N PRO A 84 13.47 -19.41 1.94
CA PRO A 84 12.04 -19.40 2.25
C PRO A 84 11.18 -18.81 1.14
N LEU A 85 11.74 -17.91 0.32
CA LEU A 85 11.03 -17.34 -0.82
C LEU A 85 10.73 -18.40 -1.89
N PHE A 86 11.69 -19.29 -2.16
CA PHE A 86 11.47 -20.40 -3.10
C PHE A 86 10.49 -21.44 -2.57
N GLU A 87 10.50 -21.68 -1.26
CA GLU A 87 9.52 -22.58 -0.64
C GLU A 87 8.11 -22.02 -0.72
N ALA A 88 7.95 -20.72 -0.44
CA ALA A 88 6.68 -20.03 -0.52
C ALA A 88 6.15 -20.02 -1.97
N TYR A 89 6.96 -19.61 -2.95
CA TYR A 89 6.54 -19.64 -4.35
C TYR A 89 6.24 -21.06 -4.84
N GLY A 90 7.06 -22.06 -4.47
CA GLY A 90 6.81 -23.45 -4.82
C GLY A 90 5.49 -23.95 -4.23
N ALA A 91 5.24 -23.66 -2.96
CA ALA A 91 3.99 -24.01 -2.28
C ALA A 91 2.77 -23.28 -2.86
N TYR A 92 2.94 -22.03 -3.27
CA TYR A 92 1.88 -21.26 -3.93
C TYR A 92 1.52 -21.85 -5.29
N VAL A 93 2.52 -22.20 -6.12
CA VAL A 93 2.31 -22.89 -7.40
C VAL A 93 1.60 -24.22 -7.19
N ASP A 94 2.07 -25.02 -6.23
CA ASP A 94 1.46 -26.29 -5.89
C ASP A 94 -0.03 -26.08 -5.54
N TYR A 95 -0.33 -25.14 -4.62
CA TYR A 95 -1.69 -24.81 -4.20
C TYR A 95 -2.60 -24.37 -5.36
N MET A 96 -2.15 -23.45 -6.22
CA MET A 96 -2.92 -22.95 -7.36
C MET A 96 -3.25 -24.08 -8.37
N MET A 97 -2.29 -24.99 -8.61
CA MET A 97 -2.51 -26.14 -9.48
C MET A 97 -3.57 -27.09 -8.92
N GLN A 98 -3.62 -27.27 -7.60
CA GLN A 98 -4.64 -28.08 -6.96
C GLN A 98 -6.03 -27.43 -7.04
N LEU A 99 -6.15 -26.12 -6.78
CA LEU A 99 -7.44 -25.42 -6.92
C LEU A 99 -8.02 -25.56 -8.34
N HIS A 100 -7.21 -25.35 -9.37
CA HIS A 100 -7.65 -25.55 -10.75
C HIS A 100 -8.06 -26.99 -11.06
N THR A 101 -7.38 -27.95 -10.45
CA THR A 101 -7.72 -29.37 -10.57
C THR A 101 -9.10 -29.61 -9.92
N ASP A 102 -9.30 -29.16 -8.69
CA ASP A 102 -10.54 -29.34 -7.94
C ASP A 102 -11.74 -28.64 -8.60
N GLU A 103 -11.57 -27.45 -9.19
CA GLU A 103 -12.61 -26.78 -9.99
C GLU A 103 -13.03 -27.57 -11.24
N VAL A 104 -12.05 -28.16 -11.95
CA VAL A 104 -12.30 -28.96 -13.15
C VAL A 104 -12.97 -30.29 -12.79
N PHE A 105 -12.55 -30.93 -11.70
CA PHE A 105 -13.08 -32.22 -11.24
C PHE A 105 -14.39 -32.10 -10.45
N SER A 106 -14.72 -30.96 -9.85
CA SER A 106 -16.04 -30.72 -9.24
C SER A 106 -17.19 -30.78 -10.26
N ASN A 107 -16.89 -30.70 -11.56
CA ASN A 107 -17.85 -30.87 -12.66
C ASN A 107 -17.92 -32.29 -13.24
N CYS A 108 -17.16 -33.25 -12.72
CA CYS A 108 -17.13 -34.64 -13.19
C CYS A 108 -17.05 -35.60 -12.00
N GLU A 109 -18.11 -36.39 -11.77
CA GLU A 109 -18.23 -37.36 -10.66
C GLU A 109 -17.28 -38.59 -10.73
N MET A 110 -16.03 -38.42 -11.20
CA MET A 110 -15.07 -39.53 -11.29
C MET A 110 -13.83 -39.32 -10.42
N GLN A 111 -13.81 -40.11 -9.35
CA GLN A 111 -12.68 -40.64 -8.57
C GLN A 111 -11.39 -39.80 -8.56
N VAL A 112 -11.19 -39.10 -7.44
CA VAL A 112 -9.92 -38.47 -7.04
C VAL A 112 -8.83 -39.54 -6.94
N SER A 113 -7.93 -39.54 -7.92
CA SER A 113 -6.67 -40.28 -7.85
C SER A 113 -5.83 -39.77 -6.68
N GLN A 114 -5.16 -40.68 -5.95
CA GLN A 114 -4.21 -40.42 -4.85
C GLN A 114 -2.93 -39.68 -5.28
N ALA A 115 -3.03 -38.69 -6.17
CA ALA A 115 -1.97 -37.71 -6.36
C ALA A 115 -1.91 -36.88 -5.07
N SER A 116 -0.72 -36.82 -4.45
CA SER A 116 -0.47 -36.17 -3.16
C SER A 116 -1.28 -34.88 -2.96
N GLN A 117 -2.34 -34.92 -2.16
CA GLN A 117 -3.06 -33.72 -1.76
C GLN A 117 -2.05 -32.78 -1.11
N ILE A 118 -1.93 -31.55 -1.64
CA ILE A 118 -1.09 -30.55 -1.01
C ILE A 118 -1.81 -30.14 0.26
N SER A 119 -1.13 -30.34 1.38
CA SER A 119 -1.65 -29.90 2.67
C SER A 119 -1.71 -28.37 2.68
N LEU A 120 -2.93 -27.81 2.74
CA LEU A 120 -3.15 -26.37 2.94
C LEU A 120 -2.35 -25.86 4.15
N GLU A 121 -2.31 -26.63 5.24
CA GLU A 121 -1.48 -26.34 6.43
C GLU A 121 0.01 -26.23 6.10
N GLY A 122 0.50 -27.10 5.21
CA GLY A 122 1.89 -27.05 4.74
C GLY A 122 2.20 -25.79 3.91
N VAL A 123 1.22 -25.26 3.17
CA VAL A 123 1.36 -24.00 2.42
C VAL A 123 1.33 -22.80 3.38
N ILE A 124 0.34 -22.77 4.27
CA ILE A 124 0.20 -21.76 5.32
C ILE A 124 1.48 -21.65 6.15
N THR A 125 2.04 -22.79 6.58
CA THR A 125 3.28 -22.83 7.38
C THR A 125 4.45 -22.17 6.67
N LYS A 126 4.60 -22.40 5.37
CA LYS A 126 5.69 -21.79 4.57
C LYS A 126 5.49 -20.30 4.34
N PHE A 127 4.24 -19.85 4.22
CA PHE A 127 3.97 -18.41 4.11
C PHE A 127 4.24 -17.72 5.45
N LYS A 128 3.79 -18.31 6.58
CA LYS A 128 4.08 -17.81 7.92
C LYS A 128 5.58 -17.71 8.20
N SER A 129 6.37 -18.68 7.75
CA SER A 129 7.83 -18.61 7.92
C SER A 129 8.47 -17.51 7.07
N LEU A 130 7.97 -17.28 5.85
CA LEU A 130 8.47 -16.23 4.96
C LEU A 130 8.20 -14.82 5.53
N ILE A 131 6.98 -14.53 5.97
CA ILE A 131 6.59 -13.16 6.36
C ILE A 131 7.30 -12.64 7.61
N ARG A 132 7.87 -13.55 8.41
CA ARG A 132 8.69 -13.25 9.60
C ARG A 132 10.12 -12.83 9.25
N ILE A 133 10.49 -12.91 7.97
CA ILE A 133 11.78 -12.46 7.45
C ILE A 133 11.57 -11.09 6.80
N PRO A 134 12.44 -10.10 7.04
CA PRO A 134 12.33 -8.80 6.39
C PRO A 134 12.31 -8.91 4.85
N GLY A 135 11.32 -8.31 4.21
CA GLY A 135 11.12 -8.22 2.77
C GLY A 135 9.69 -7.81 2.39
N GLU A 136 9.51 -7.41 1.13
CA GLU A 136 8.22 -7.02 0.57
C GLU A 136 7.45 -8.27 0.11
N TRP A 137 6.64 -8.83 1.00
CA TRP A 137 5.95 -10.12 0.80
C TRP A 137 4.45 -9.98 0.57
N ASP A 138 4.00 -8.84 0.03
CA ASP A 138 2.57 -8.48 -0.05
C ASP A 138 1.72 -9.56 -0.72
N ILE A 139 2.21 -10.17 -1.82
CA ILE A 139 1.51 -11.26 -2.51
C ILE A 139 1.25 -12.46 -1.60
N PHE A 140 2.23 -12.81 -0.75
CA PHE A 140 2.12 -13.94 0.17
C PHE A 140 1.25 -13.62 1.37
N VAL A 141 1.37 -12.39 1.90
CA VAL A 141 0.56 -11.94 3.04
C VAL A 141 -0.91 -11.89 2.68
N LEU A 142 -1.25 -11.25 1.55
CA LEU A 142 -2.64 -11.16 1.09
C LEU A 142 -3.22 -12.55 0.84
N LYS A 143 -2.45 -13.45 0.21
CA LYS A 143 -2.91 -14.81 -0.02
C LYS A 143 -3.00 -15.64 1.26
N LEU A 144 -2.10 -15.44 2.23
CA LEU A 144 -2.15 -16.09 3.52
C LEU A 144 -3.41 -15.69 4.29
N VAL A 145 -3.77 -14.40 4.29
CA VAL A 145 -5.01 -13.89 4.89
C VAL A 145 -6.22 -14.57 4.25
N GLU A 146 -6.29 -14.61 2.92
CA GLU A 146 -7.38 -15.28 2.18
C GLU A 146 -7.48 -16.78 2.54
N MET A 147 -6.35 -17.49 2.60
CA MET A 147 -6.31 -18.89 3.01
C MET A 147 -6.82 -19.10 4.43
N LEU A 148 -6.41 -18.26 5.38
CA LEU A 148 -6.84 -18.35 6.78
C LEU A 148 -8.34 -18.08 6.91
N GLU A 149 -8.85 -16.99 6.30
CA GLU A 149 -10.28 -16.67 6.28
C GLU A 149 -11.11 -17.81 5.68
N SER A 150 -10.70 -18.35 4.52
CA SER A 150 -11.42 -19.46 3.86
C SER A 150 -11.38 -20.77 4.64
N SER A 151 -10.35 -20.98 5.47
CA SER A 151 -10.22 -22.16 6.34
C SER A 151 -10.91 -22.01 7.70
N GLY A 152 -11.56 -20.86 7.96
CA GLY A 152 -12.24 -20.58 9.23
C GLY A 152 -11.31 -20.17 10.38
N LYS A 153 -10.02 -19.95 10.12
CA LYS A 153 -8.98 -19.58 11.11
C LYS A 153 -8.82 -18.07 11.22
N ILE A 154 -9.93 -17.36 11.38
CA ILE A 154 -9.97 -15.89 11.35
C ILE A 154 -9.15 -15.30 12.51
N GLU A 155 -9.12 -15.99 13.65
CA GLU A 155 -8.33 -15.62 14.83
C GLU A 155 -6.82 -15.53 14.57
N GLU A 156 -6.29 -16.27 13.58
CA GLU A 156 -4.86 -16.25 13.23
C GLU A 156 -4.49 -15.08 12.30
N VAL A 157 -5.46 -14.44 11.65
CA VAL A 157 -5.22 -13.37 10.67
C VAL A 157 -4.56 -12.16 11.33
N GLN A 158 -5.05 -11.77 12.50
CA GLN A 158 -4.49 -10.64 13.23
C GLN A 158 -3.03 -10.90 13.63
N GLU A 159 -2.69 -12.10 14.10
CA GLU A 159 -1.32 -12.47 14.47
C GLU A 159 -0.39 -12.36 13.25
N VAL A 160 -0.82 -12.90 12.11
CA VAL A 160 -0.08 -12.87 10.85
C VAL A 160 0.19 -11.43 10.38
N LEU A 161 -0.82 -10.57 10.42
CA LEU A 161 -0.67 -9.16 10.03
C LEU A 161 0.20 -8.38 11.01
N CYS A 162 0.08 -8.65 12.31
CA CYS A 162 0.97 -8.11 13.33
C CYS A 162 2.43 -8.51 13.09
N ASP A 163 2.69 -9.79 12.84
CA ASP A 163 4.03 -10.32 12.57
C ASP A 163 4.62 -9.65 11.33
N TYR A 164 3.85 -9.57 10.25
CA TYR A 164 4.33 -8.95 9.01
C TYR A 164 4.68 -7.47 9.20
N ALA A 165 3.80 -6.69 9.84
CA ALA A 165 4.05 -5.28 10.12
C ALA A 165 5.25 -5.07 11.07
N LYS A 166 5.44 -5.94 12.06
CA LYS A 166 6.59 -5.86 12.99
C LYS A 166 7.91 -6.21 12.31
N CYS A 167 7.94 -7.27 11.51
CA CYS A 167 9.14 -7.70 10.80
C CYS A 167 9.50 -6.75 9.64
N ASN A 168 8.55 -5.95 9.18
CA ASN A 168 8.69 -5.03 8.04
C ASN A 168 8.22 -3.62 8.40
N SER A 169 8.75 -3.06 9.49
CA SER A 169 8.29 -1.78 10.07
C SER A 169 8.42 -0.55 9.15
N CYS A 170 9.25 -0.62 8.11
CA CYS A 170 9.38 0.45 7.10
C CYS A 170 8.48 0.21 5.87
N HIS A 171 7.83 -0.97 5.78
CA HIS A 171 6.99 -1.33 4.66
C HIS A 171 5.55 -0.91 4.92
N LEU A 172 5.13 0.16 4.25
CA LEU A 172 3.84 0.81 4.47
C LEU A 172 2.66 -0.17 4.39
N ASN A 173 2.68 -1.09 3.43
CA ASN A 173 1.58 -2.04 3.21
C ASN A 173 1.34 -2.96 4.42
N GLY A 174 2.39 -3.34 5.17
CA GLY A 174 2.22 -4.16 6.36
C GLY A 174 1.35 -3.45 7.42
N HIS A 175 1.57 -2.16 7.63
CA HIS A 175 0.75 -1.34 8.53
C HIS A 175 -0.65 -1.14 7.98
N ILE A 176 -0.78 -0.87 6.67
CA ILE A 176 -2.08 -0.69 6.01
C ILE A 176 -2.95 -1.94 6.18
N TYR A 177 -2.44 -3.13 5.86
CA TYR A 177 -3.22 -4.37 5.93
C TYR A 177 -3.72 -4.63 7.35
N LEU A 178 -2.89 -4.42 8.36
CA LEU A 178 -3.30 -4.55 9.76
C LEU A 178 -4.38 -3.53 10.13
N CYS A 179 -4.21 -2.25 9.79
CA CYS A 179 -5.21 -1.21 10.09
C CYS A 179 -6.56 -1.50 9.39
N GLU A 180 -6.54 -1.93 8.13
CA GLU A 180 -7.77 -2.29 7.40
C GLU A 180 -8.47 -3.50 8.03
N TYR A 181 -7.70 -4.51 8.46
CA TYR A 181 -8.25 -5.66 9.18
C TYR A 181 -8.89 -5.22 10.50
N LEU A 182 -8.16 -4.48 11.35
CA LEU A 182 -8.69 -4.00 12.64
C LEU A 182 -9.97 -3.16 12.45
N ARG A 183 -10.00 -2.30 11.42
CA ARG A 183 -11.16 -1.49 11.06
C ARG A 183 -12.35 -2.32 10.61
N LYS A 184 -12.15 -3.34 9.78
CA LYS A 184 -13.21 -4.23 9.28
C LYS A 184 -13.90 -5.02 10.40
N HIS A 185 -13.18 -5.29 11.48
CA HIS A 185 -13.65 -6.13 12.58
C HIS A 185 -14.04 -5.33 13.84
N ASP A 186 -14.15 -4.00 13.75
CA ASP A 186 -14.44 -3.09 14.86
C ASP A 186 -13.52 -3.33 16.09
N LEU A 187 -12.28 -3.76 15.81
CA LEU A 187 -11.25 -3.98 16.82
C LEU A 187 -10.51 -2.66 17.05
N ASP A 188 -11.24 -1.67 17.54
CA ASP A 188 -10.66 -0.39 17.93
C ASP A 188 -9.71 -0.62 19.10
N SER A 189 -8.42 -0.55 18.82
CA SER A 189 -7.36 -0.95 19.73
C SER A 189 -6.25 0.08 19.72
N GLU A 190 -5.56 0.19 20.85
CA GLU A 190 -4.30 0.94 20.99
C GLU A 190 -3.29 0.57 19.89
N ILE A 191 -3.31 -0.70 19.47
CA ILE A 191 -2.54 -1.22 18.33
C ILE A 191 -2.86 -0.45 17.05
N MET A 192 -4.14 -0.20 16.73
CA MET A 192 -4.51 0.54 15.54
C MET A 192 -3.92 1.96 15.57
N LEU A 193 -3.99 2.64 16.71
CA LEU A 193 -3.42 3.98 16.86
C LEU A 193 -1.90 3.99 16.62
N ASP A 194 -1.16 3.02 17.14
CA ASP A 194 0.28 2.94 16.93
C ASP A 194 0.66 2.71 15.47
N HIS A 195 -0.06 1.84 14.77
CA HIS A 195 0.18 1.62 13.34
C HIS A 195 -0.25 2.83 12.48
N LEU A 196 -1.31 3.55 12.85
CA LEU A 196 -1.69 4.80 12.19
C LEU A 196 -0.63 5.90 12.35
N LYS A 197 0.02 6.00 13.51
CA LYS A 197 1.15 6.94 13.72
C LYS A 197 2.30 6.61 12.76
N ILE A 198 2.66 5.34 12.64
CA ILE A 198 3.73 4.89 11.72
C ILE A 198 3.36 5.21 10.27
N ILE A 199 2.11 4.95 9.86
CA ILE A 199 1.63 5.31 8.52
C ILE A 199 1.79 6.81 8.27
N ALA A 200 1.40 7.65 9.24
CA ALA A 200 1.50 9.10 9.10
C ALA A 200 2.96 9.60 8.99
N GLU A 201 3.90 8.90 9.63
CA GLU A 201 5.33 9.19 9.51
C GLU A 201 5.90 8.75 8.14
N LEU A 202 5.52 7.56 7.67
CA LEU A 202 6.02 6.99 6.40
C LEU A 202 5.38 7.63 5.16
N CYS A 203 4.08 7.92 5.21
CA CYS A 203 3.28 8.40 4.08
C CYS A 203 2.21 9.41 4.55
N PRO A 204 2.59 10.68 4.79
CA PRO A 204 1.67 11.70 5.27
C PRO A 204 0.55 12.05 4.28
N SER A 205 0.65 11.64 3.02
CA SER A 205 -0.41 11.79 2.01
C SER A 205 -1.51 10.73 2.09
N ASP A 206 -1.33 9.70 2.91
CA ASP A 206 -2.24 8.56 3.02
C ASP A 206 -3.55 8.92 3.72
N GLU A 207 -4.69 8.44 3.23
CA GLU A 207 -6.01 8.80 3.77
C GLU A 207 -6.21 8.38 5.23
N ARG A 208 -5.47 7.37 5.71
CA ARG A 208 -5.50 6.92 7.11
C ARG A 208 -4.92 7.96 8.07
N VAL A 209 -4.16 8.94 7.59
CA VAL A 209 -3.76 10.11 8.39
C VAL A 209 -4.99 10.87 8.89
N LEU A 210 -6.05 10.96 8.09
CA LEU A 210 -7.30 11.60 8.52
C LEU A 210 -7.97 10.81 9.64
N LEU A 211 -7.90 9.47 9.60
CA LEU A 211 -8.42 8.62 10.66
C LEU A 211 -7.63 8.78 11.97
N LEU A 212 -6.30 8.93 11.89
CA LEU A 212 -5.47 9.25 13.05
C LEU A 212 -5.89 10.57 13.68
N ILE A 213 -6.04 11.62 12.86
CA ILE A 213 -6.47 12.94 13.33
C ILE A 213 -7.84 12.85 13.99
N GLU A 214 -8.81 12.16 13.39
CA GLU A 214 -10.14 11.98 13.97
C GLU A 214 -10.11 11.29 15.34
N LYS A 215 -9.28 10.26 15.50
CA LYS A 215 -9.11 9.59 16.80
C LYS A 215 -8.42 10.48 17.84
N TRP A 216 -7.54 11.37 17.41
CA TRP A 216 -6.91 12.36 18.28
C TRP A 216 -7.75 13.61 18.54
N ASN A 217 -8.77 13.89 17.73
CA ASN A 217 -9.54 15.14 17.73
C ASN A 217 -10.35 15.42 19.02
N GLY A 218 -10.16 14.63 20.09
CA GLY A 218 -10.70 14.86 21.43
C GLY A 218 -9.63 15.05 22.52
N TYR A 219 -8.34 15.01 22.18
CA TYR A 219 -7.23 15.18 23.14
C TYR A 219 -6.53 16.51 22.90
N ASP A 220 -6.57 17.38 23.91
CA ASP A 220 -5.95 18.72 23.81
C ASP A 220 -4.44 18.65 23.58
N ASP A 221 -3.75 17.66 24.17
CA ASP A 221 -2.30 17.48 24.07
C ASP A 221 -1.81 17.17 22.65
N GLU A 222 -2.68 16.61 21.80
CA GLU A 222 -2.32 16.20 20.44
C GLU A 222 -2.68 17.27 19.39
N PHE A 223 -3.27 18.39 19.80
CA PHE A 223 -3.78 19.44 18.91
C PHE A 223 -2.74 19.92 17.87
N HIS A 224 -1.54 20.28 18.32
CA HIS A 224 -0.48 20.75 17.41
C HIS A 224 -0.03 19.67 16.42
N LYS A 225 -0.08 18.39 16.81
CA LYS A 225 0.25 17.26 15.94
C LYS A 225 -0.84 17.06 14.90
N CYS A 226 -2.12 17.11 15.29
CA CYS A 226 -3.24 17.08 14.36
C CYS A 226 -3.14 18.19 13.31
N LEU A 227 -2.86 19.42 13.76
CA LEU A 227 -2.69 20.57 12.86
C LEU A 227 -1.52 20.34 11.89
N LYS A 228 -0.36 19.90 12.39
CA LYS A 228 0.80 19.58 11.55
C LYS A 228 0.47 18.50 10.51
N LEU A 229 -0.18 17.42 10.92
CA LEU A 229 -0.52 16.30 10.05
C LEU A 229 -1.50 16.71 8.95
N ILE A 230 -2.53 17.50 9.25
CA ILE A 230 -3.49 17.91 8.23
C ILE A 230 -2.87 18.84 7.19
N PHE A 231 -1.97 19.73 7.62
CA PHE A 231 -1.18 20.56 6.69
C PHE A 231 -0.28 19.70 5.81
N MET A 232 0.45 18.74 6.40
CA MET A 232 1.31 17.82 5.63
C MET A 232 0.50 16.96 4.65
N PHE A 233 -0.69 16.48 5.03
CA PHE A 233 -1.57 15.72 4.15
C PHE A 233 -2.04 16.55 2.95
N LEU A 234 -2.38 17.83 3.18
CA LEU A 234 -2.80 18.78 2.16
C LEU A 234 -1.63 19.40 1.38
N ASP A 235 -0.37 19.20 1.76
CA ASP A 235 0.76 19.61 0.94
C ASP A 235 0.87 18.78 -0.36
N TYR A 236 0.23 17.61 -0.41
CA TYR A 236 0.18 16.76 -1.59
C TYR A 236 -0.98 17.18 -2.50
N PRO A 237 -0.74 17.67 -3.73
CA PRO A 237 -1.80 18.18 -4.60
C PRO A 237 -2.89 17.17 -4.97
N SER A 238 -2.57 15.87 -4.96
CA SER A 238 -3.53 14.78 -5.15
C SER A 238 -4.66 14.80 -4.11
N ASN A 239 -4.37 15.32 -2.90
CA ASN A 239 -5.32 15.44 -1.80
C ASN A 239 -6.08 16.78 -1.82
N GLY A 240 -5.75 17.70 -2.73
CA GLY A 240 -6.33 19.03 -2.80
C GLY A 240 -7.85 19.09 -3.05
N LYS A 241 -8.45 17.98 -3.49
CA LYS A 241 -9.91 17.81 -3.69
C LYS A 241 -10.59 17.01 -2.57
N ASN A 242 -9.85 16.56 -1.56
CA ASN A 242 -10.40 15.78 -0.45
C ASN A 242 -11.20 16.70 0.50
N ILE A 243 -12.52 16.71 0.34
CA ILE A 243 -13.44 17.54 1.13
C ILE A 243 -13.31 17.25 2.63
N LYS A 244 -13.14 15.98 3.01
CA LYS A 244 -13.00 15.56 4.42
C LYS A 244 -11.78 16.23 5.06
N ALA A 245 -10.65 16.24 4.36
CA ALA A 245 -9.43 16.88 4.84
C ALA A 245 -9.60 18.39 5.04
N TRP A 246 -10.22 19.08 4.09
CA TRP A 246 -10.46 20.53 4.21
C TRP A 246 -11.42 20.87 5.36
N LYS A 247 -12.45 20.05 5.61
CA LYS A 247 -13.32 20.20 6.79
C LYS A 247 -12.55 20.02 8.09
N ILE A 248 -11.71 18.98 8.17
CA ILE A 248 -10.88 18.73 9.35
C ILE A 248 -9.96 19.93 9.60
N LEU A 249 -9.31 20.45 8.57
CA LEU A 249 -8.47 21.65 8.70
C LEU A 249 -9.29 22.85 9.19
N SER A 250 -10.44 23.13 8.58
CA SER A 250 -11.31 24.24 9.02
C SER A 250 -11.66 24.12 10.51
N ASN A 251 -12.15 22.96 10.94
CA ASN A 251 -12.51 22.72 12.33
C ASN A 251 -11.31 22.85 13.28
N LEU A 252 -10.13 22.39 12.88
CA LEU A 252 -8.91 22.54 13.68
C LEU A 252 -8.47 24.00 13.79
N LEU A 253 -8.70 24.83 12.76
CA LEU A 253 -8.42 26.26 12.80
C LEU A 253 -9.41 27.01 13.68
N ASP A 254 -10.70 26.66 13.65
CA ASP A 254 -11.71 27.19 14.58
C ASP A 254 -11.30 26.90 16.04
N LEU A 255 -10.81 25.67 16.30
CA LEU A 255 -10.31 25.27 17.62
C LEU A 255 -8.94 25.91 17.97
N ALA A 256 -8.19 26.40 16.98
CA ALA A 256 -6.90 27.05 17.18
C ALA A 256 -7.05 28.47 17.72
N GLU A 257 -8.10 29.19 17.33
CA GLU A 257 -8.30 30.60 17.62
C GLU A 257 -8.16 30.97 19.11
N PRO A 258 -8.70 30.20 20.08
CA PRO A 258 -8.48 30.48 21.50
C PRO A 258 -7.12 29.97 22.04
N LYS A 259 -6.38 29.14 21.29
CA LYS A 259 -5.19 28.41 21.76
C LYS A 259 -3.87 28.93 21.19
N ILE A 260 -3.89 29.48 19.97
CA ILE A 260 -2.71 29.88 19.19
C ILE A 260 -2.97 31.26 18.58
N THR A 261 -2.00 32.16 18.70
CA THR A 261 -2.08 33.48 18.05
C THR A 261 -2.03 33.37 16.52
N LYS A 262 -2.65 34.31 15.79
CA LYS A 262 -2.60 34.35 14.32
C LYS A 262 -1.16 34.40 13.81
N GLU A 263 -0.29 35.17 14.47
CA GLU A 263 1.14 35.28 14.12
C GLU A 263 1.87 33.94 14.26
N GLU A 264 1.60 33.19 15.33
CA GLU A 264 2.20 31.88 15.54
C GLU A 264 1.70 30.85 14.51
N LEU A 265 0.40 30.85 14.24
CA LEU A 265 -0.21 30.00 13.22
C LEU A 265 0.41 30.26 11.83
N ILE A 266 0.55 31.53 11.46
CA ILE A 266 1.19 31.95 10.20
C ILE A 266 2.65 31.49 10.16
N LYS A 267 3.40 31.76 11.24
CA LYS A 267 4.83 31.44 11.31
C LYS A 267 5.11 29.95 11.22
N ASN A 268 4.35 29.13 11.95
CA ASN A 268 4.65 27.71 12.11
C ASN A 268 4.03 26.82 11.02
N TYR A 269 2.88 27.22 10.45
CA TYR A 269 2.14 26.37 9.53
C TYR A 269 1.98 26.97 8.13
N TRP A 270 1.76 28.28 8.00
CA TRP A 270 1.41 28.90 6.71
C TRP A 270 2.60 29.39 5.89
N ASN A 271 3.60 30.02 6.50
CA ASN A 271 4.64 30.78 5.78
C ASN A 271 5.41 29.95 4.74
N SER A 272 5.74 28.70 5.04
CA SER A 272 6.43 27.80 4.11
C SER A 272 5.53 27.33 2.95
N ARG A 273 4.21 27.43 3.11
CA ARG A 273 3.19 26.92 2.18
C ARG A 273 2.58 28.00 1.32
N SER A 274 2.45 29.21 1.85
CA SER A 274 1.67 30.32 1.26
C SER A 274 1.83 30.40 -0.25
N SER A 275 3.06 30.58 -0.74
CA SER A 275 3.34 30.67 -2.18
C SER A 275 2.79 29.45 -2.93
N SER A 276 3.20 28.23 -2.56
CA SER A 276 2.76 27.00 -3.23
C SER A 276 1.24 26.79 -3.17
N TRP A 277 0.62 27.00 -2.01
CA TRP A 277 -0.82 26.80 -1.83
C TRP A 277 -1.64 27.81 -2.62
N HIS A 278 -1.19 29.07 -2.75
CA HIS A 278 -1.83 30.04 -3.63
C HIS A 278 -1.83 29.55 -5.09
N TRP A 279 -0.70 29.04 -5.58
CA TRP A 279 -0.58 28.52 -6.95
C TRP A 279 -1.30 27.21 -7.21
N ILE A 280 -1.60 26.41 -6.18
CA ILE A 280 -2.21 25.08 -6.33
C ILE A 280 -3.70 25.10 -5.98
N TYR A 281 -4.09 25.77 -4.90
CA TYR A 281 -5.43 25.67 -4.32
C TYR A 281 -6.27 26.94 -4.44
N PHE A 282 -5.64 28.11 -4.49
CA PHE A 282 -6.34 29.40 -4.38
C PHE A 282 -6.16 30.26 -5.64
N ILE A 283 -6.42 29.69 -6.81
CA ILE A 283 -6.20 30.35 -8.11
C ILE A 283 -7.45 31.18 -8.49
N PRO A 284 -7.40 32.52 -8.44
CA PRO A 284 -8.61 33.34 -8.62
C PRO A 284 -9.24 33.17 -10.02
N SER A 285 -8.42 33.06 -11.05
CA SER A 285 -8.88 32.90 -12.44
C SER A 285 -9.63 31.59 -12.70
N GLN A 286 -9.55 30.60 -11.81
CA GLN A 286 -10.29 29.35 -11.95
C GLN A 286 -11.70 29.42 -11.35
N VAL A 287 -11.99 30.44 -10.53
CA VAL A 287 -13.30 30.59 -9.86
C VAL A 287 -14.43 30.74 -10.87
N CYS A 288 -14.19 31.43 -11.99
CA CYS A 288 -15.19 31.63 -13.05
C CYS A 288 -15.70 30.31 -13.66
N ASN A 289 -14.94 29.21 -13.56
CA ASN A 289 -15.31 27.89 -14.09
C ASN A 289 -15.99 26.96 -13.07
N LEU A 290 -16.04 27.32 -11.78
CA LEU A 290 -16.65 26.49 -10.74
C LEU A 290 -18.16 26.30 -10.95
N THR A 291 -18.66 25.09 -10.69
CA THR A 291 -20.08 24.77 -10.69
C THR A 291 -20.66 24.85 -9.27
N GLN A 292 -21.99 24.76 -9.14
CA GLN A 292 -22.65 24.64 -7.83
C GLN A 292 -22.16 23.43 -7.02
N LYS A 293 -21.73 22.36 -7.69
CA LYS A 293 -21.18 21.16 -7.02
C LYS A 293 -19.78 21.42 -6.44
N ASP A 294 -19.02 22.30 -7.08
CA ASP A 294 -17.66 22.66 -6.63
C ASP A 294 -17.68 23.72 -5.52
N PHE A 295 -18.77 24.49 -5.44
CA PHE A 295 -18.93 25.58 -4.47
C PHE A 295 -18.65 25.14 -3.04
N PHE A 296 -19.13 23.97 -2.64
CA PHE A 296 -18.96 23.49 -1.27
C PHE A 296 -17.49 23.31 -0.86
N LEU A 297 -16.65 22.77 -1.75
CA LEU A 297 -15.22 22.67 -1.46
C LEU A 297 -14.55 24.05 -1.51
N ALA A 298 -14.96 24.87 -2.47
CA ALA A 298 -14.40 26.20 -2.66
C ALA A 298 -14.71 27.15 -1.49
N SER A 299 -15.88 27.03 -0.87
CA SER A 299 -16.26 27.80 0.32
C SER A 299 -15.45 27.40 1.54
N ILE A 300 -15.26 26.10 1.81
CA ILE A 300 -14.40 25.62 2.90
C ILE A 300 -12.97 26.13 2.70
N LYS A 301 -12.45 26.03 1.48
CA LYS A 301 -11.12 26.58 1.12
C LYS A 301 -11.02 28.08 1.38
N SER A 302 -12.07 28.83 1.04
CA SER A 302 -12.13 30.27 1.30
C SER A 302 -12.10 30.58 2.80
N SER A 303 -12.88 29.85 3.61
CA SER A 303 -12.88 29.98 5.08
C SER A 303 -11.52 29.64 5.69
N VAL A 304 -10.87 28.59 5.20
CA VAL A 304 -9.50 28.25 5.63
C VAL A 304 -8.52 29.36 5.26
N LEU A 305 -8.59 29.90 4.03
CA LEU A 305 -7.68 30.95 3.59
C LEU A 305 -7.84 32.25 4.40
N SER A 306 -9.05 32.60 4.84
CA SER A 306 -9.27 33.83 5.62
C SER A 306 -8.56 33.85 6.97
N TYR A 307 -8.18 32.69 7.54
CA TYR A 307 -7.32 32.65 8.72
C TYR A 307 -5.93 33.24 8.47
N PHE A 308 -5.48 33.25 7.21
CA PHE A 308 -4.11 33.59 6.85
C PHE A 308 -3.99 34.84 5.97
N ASP A 309 -4.92 35.00 5.02
CA ASP A 309 -4.93 36.06 4.01
C ASP A 309 -6.38 36.40 3.63
N GLU A 310 -7.05 37.16 4.50
CA GLU A 310 -8.45 37.55 4.37
C GLU A 310 -8.74 38.41 3.13
N ASP A 311 -7.72 39.09 2.62
CA ASP A 311 -7.82 40.00 1.48
C ASP A 311 -7.52 39.35 0.13
N HIS A 312 -7.18 38.05 0.13
CA HIS A 312 -6.77 37.34 -1.07
C HIS A 312 -7.86 37.35 -2.16
N GLN A 313 -7.47 37.60 -3.41
CA GLN A 313 -8.40 37.74 -4.55
C GLN A 313 -9.31 36.51 -4.72
N TYR A 314 -8.81 35.30 -4.44
CA TYR A 314 -9.61 34.07 -4.50
C TYR A 314 -10.89 34.16 -3.64
N ILE A 315 -10.79 34.71 -2.43
CA ILE A 315 -11.94 34.86 -1.51
C ILE A 315 -12.97 35.81 -2.13
N LYS A 316 -12.51 36.96 -2.64
CA LYS A 316 -13.35 37.98 -3.28
C LYS A 316 -14.09 37.42 -4.50
N GLU A 317 -13.41 36.65 -5.34
CA GLU A 317 -14.03 36.00 -6.51
C GLU A 317 -15.09 34.96 -6.12
N ILE A 318 -14.84 34.16 -5.06
CA ILE A 318 -15.82 33.19 -4.55
C ILE A 318 -17.07 33.89 -4.04
N GLN A 319 -16.90 34.96 -3.24
CA GLN A 319 -18.00 35.76 -2.71
C GLN A 319 -18.80 36.45 -3.82
N TRP A 320 -18.12 37.00 -4.83
CA TRP A 320 -18.77 37.64 -5.97
C TRP A 320 -19.58 36.66 -6.82
N LYS A 321 -19.03 35.46 -7.07
CA LYS A 321 -19.69 34.45 -7.90
C LYS A 321 -20.86 33.76 -7.20
N PHE A 322 -20.79 33.58 -5.88
CA PHE A 322 -21.79 32.86 -5.10
C PHE A 322 -22.32 33.70 -3.91
N PRO A 323 -23.00 34.84 -4.16
CA PRO A 323 -23.42 35.76 -3.11
C PRO A 323 -24.54 35.21 -2.22
N GLU A 324 -25.39 34.32 -2.73
CA GLU A 324 -26.56 33.76 -2.02
C GLU A 324 -26.21 32.65 -1.02
N CYS A 325 -24.97 32.17 -1.02
CA CYS A 325 -24.53 31.04 -0.20
C CYS A 325 -23.54 31.44 0.92
N GLN A 326 -23.54 32.72 1.30
CA GLN A 326 -22.77 33.21 2.45
C GLN A 326 -23.28 32.54 3.73
N ILE A 327 -22.36 31.92 4.46
CA ILE A 327 -22.63 31.37 5.81
C ILE A 327 -22.91 32.58 6.71
N PRO A 328 -24.04 32.63 7.45
CA PRO A 328 -24.29 33.72 8.38
C PRO A 328 -23.18 33.75 9.43
N SER A 329 -22.66 34.96 9.63
CA SER A 329 -21.62 35.34 10.60
C SER A 329 -21.89 34.85 12.01
#